data_AF-A0A2W2B113-F1
#
_entry.id   AF-A0A2W2B113-F1
#
_cell.length_a   1.000
_cell.length_b   1.000
_cell.length_c   1.000
_cell.angle_alpha   90.00
_cell.angle_beta   90.00
_cell.angle_gamma   90.00
#
_symmetry.space_group_name_H-M   'P 1'
#
loop_
_entity.id
_entity.type
_entity.pdbx_description
1 polymer ?
#
loop_
_entity_poly.entity_id
_entity_poly.type
_entity_poly.pdbx_seq_one_letter_code
_entity_poly.pdbx_strand_id
1 'polypeptide(L)' 'MAKSSKPAPKYRDADTGQYTSKDYADKNPKTTVKETDKPKTPPKKK' A
#
# COMPACT_ATOMS: atom_id res chain seq x y z
N MET A 1 -21.37 12.69 2.27
CA MET A 1 -20.98 11.38 1.68
C MET A 1 -19.56 11.01 2.10
N ALA A 2 -19.38 10.10 3.05
CA ALA A 2 -18.07 9.51 3.32
C ALA A 2 -17.79 8.46 2.24
N LYS A 3 -17.04 8.86 1.19
CA LYS A 3 -16.44 7.87 0.28
C LYS A 3 -15.44 7.10 1.13
N SER A 4 -15.68 5.82 1.36
CA SER A 4 -14.71 4.89 1.92
C SER A 4 -13.52 4.80 0.96
N SER A 5 -12.60 5.76 1.06
CA SER A 5 -11.35 5.74 0.32
C SER A 5 -10.51 4.61 0.90
N LYS A 6 -10.69 3.40 0.37
CA LYS A 6 -9.74 2.30 0.55
C LYS A 6 -8.35 2.90 0.32
N PRO A 7 -7.41 2.81 1.30
CA PRO A 7 -6.11 3.42 1.14
C PRO A 7 -5.52 2.90 -0.17
N ALA A 8 -5.10 3.82 -1.05
CA ALA A 8 -4.43 3.43 -2.28
C ALA A 8 -3.26 2.51 -1.90
N PRO A 9 -3.03 1.41 -2.65
CA PRO A 9 -1.93 0.51 -2.35
C PRO A 9 -0.63 1.30 -2.38
N LYS A 10 0.13 1.25 -1.28
CA LYS A 10 1.44 1.88 -1.19
C LYS A 10 2.44 0.90 -1.79
N TYR A 11 3.42 1.41 -2.52
CA TYR A 11 4.51 0.60 -3.03
C TYR A 11 5.77 0.97 -2.25
N ARG A 12 6.57 -0.02 -1.91
CA ARG A 12 7.77 0.15 -1.10
C ARG A 12 8.91 -0.63 -1.71
N ASP A 13 10.04 0.02 -1.91
CA ASP A 13 11.25 -0.62 -2.38
C ASP A 13 11.72 -1.67 -1.35
N ALA A 14 11.96 -2.89 -1.81
CA ALA A 14 12.33 -4.04 -0.99
C ALA A 14 13.73 -3.90 -0.41
N ASP A 15 14.62 -3.23 -1.13
CA ASP A 15 16.04 -3.12 -0.79
C ASP A 15 16.29 -1.95 0.17
N THR A 16 15.70 -0.78 -0.11
CA THR A 16 15.91 0.45 0.67
C THR A 16 14.79 0.73 1.67
N GLY A 17 13.62 0.10 1.50
CA GLY A 17 12.46 0.37 2.32
C GLY A 17 11.84 1.75 2.08
N GLN A 18 12.12 2.44 0.98
CA GLN A 18 11.51 3.73 0.66
C GLN A 18 10.18 3.54 -0.08
N TYR A 19 9.22 4.45 0.13
CA TYR A 19 7.96 4.40 -0.62
C TYR A 19 8.19 4.87 -2.06
N THR A 20 7.70 4.10 -3.01
CA THR A 20 7.82 4.35 -4.44
C THR A 20 6.46 4.56 -5.09
N SER A 21 6.46 5.15 -6.28
CA SER A 21 5.26 5.33 -7.08
C SER A 21 4.86 4.02 -7.76
N LYS A 22 3.58 3.93 -8.17
CA LYS A 22 3.06 2.76 -8.88
C LYS A 22 3.85 2.49 -10.17
N ASP A 23 4.13 3.52 -10.97
CA ASP A 23 4.91 3.39 -12.20
C ASP A 23 6.32 2.84 -11.96
N TYR A 24 6.94 3.21 -10.84
CA TYR A 24 8.25 2.65 -10.47
C TYR A 24 8.13 1.18 -10.09
N ALA A 25 7.08 0.81 -9.34
CA ALA A 25 6.79 -0.56 -8.99
C ALA A 25 6.51 -1.45 -10.21
N ASP A 26 5.76 -0.92 -11.20
CA ASP A 26 5.43 -1.63 -12.43
C ASP A 26 6.69 -1.86 -13.30
N LYS A 27 7.64 -0.92 -13.29
CA LYS A 27 8.95 -1.07 -13.97
C LYS A 27 9.93 -1.96 -13.20
N ASN A 28 9.85 -1.95 -11.87
CA ASN A 28 10.76 -2.68 -10.97
C ASN A 28 9.99 -3.65 -10.05
N PRO A 29 9.27 -4.64 -10.60
CA PRO A 29 8.44 -5.55 -9.80
C PRO A 29 9.26 -6.49 -8.92
N LYS A 30 10.56 -6.64 -9.20
CA LYS A 30 11.48 -7.51 -8.46
C LYS A 30 11.98 -6.87 -7.17
N THR A 31 12.15 -5.54 -7.18
CA THR A 31 12.69 -4.76 -6.05
C THR A 31 11.63 -3.91 -5.39
N THR A 32 10.35 -4.06 -5.75
CA THR A 32 9.25 -3.29 -5.17
C THR A 32 8.18 -4.21 -4.61
N VAL A 33 7.78 -3.96 -3.37
CA VAL A 33 6.71 -4.65 -2.65
C VAL A 33 5.44 -3.81 -2.68
N LYS A 34 4.33 -4.43 -3.08
CA LYS A 34 3.00 -3.80 -2.97
C LYS A 34 2.46 -3.98 -1.56
N GLU A 35 2.54 -2.92 -0.77
CA GLU A 35 1.93 -2.87 0.56
C GLU A 35 0.43 -2.59 0.42
N THR A 36 -0.35 -3.65 0.59
CA THR A 36 -1.77 -3.50 0.87
C THR A 36 -1.90 -3.34 2.37
N ASP A 37 -1.86 -2.10 2.85
CA ASP A 37 -2.30 -1.78 4.20
C ASP A 37 -3.78 -2.15 4.26
N LYS A 38 -4.08 -3.40 4.67
CA LYS A 38 -5.44 -3.77 5.00
C LYS A 38 -5.83 -2.75 6.07
N PRO A 39 -6.82 -1.88 5.84
CA PRO A 39 -7.26 -0.98 6.90
C PRO A 39 -7.56 -1.90 8.06
N LYS A 40 -6.83 -1.73 9.17
CA LYS A 40 -7.10 -2.43 10.42
C LYS A 40 -8.53 -2.02 10.74
N THR A 41 -9.49 -2.86 10.35
CA THR A 41 -10.90 -2.61 10.63
C THR A 41 -10.94 -2.33 12.12
N PRO A 42 -11.42 -1.16 12.58
CA PRO A 42 -11.47 -0.91 14.01
C PRO A 42 -12.23 -2.08 14.63
N PRO A 43 -11.73 -2.68 15.73
CA PRO A 43 -12.40 -3.83 16.31
C PRO A 43 -13.83 -3.43 16.63
N LYS A 44 -14.81 -4.01 15.93
CA LYS A 44 -16.21 -3.96 16.35
C LYS A 44 -16.29 -4.69 17.70
N LYS A 45 -16.50 -3.96 18.79
CA LYS A 45 -16.98 -4.47 20.08
C LYS A 45 -18.12 -3.54 20.50
N LYS A 46 -19.36 -3.98 20.24
CA LYS A 46 -20.31 -4.71 21.12
C LYS A 46 -20.98 -3.76 22.10
#